data_AF-A0A3G6RFN2-F1
#
_entry.id   AF-A0A3G6RFN2-F1
#
_cell.length_a   1.000
_cell.length_b   1.000
_cell.length_c   1.000
_cell.angle_alpha   90.00
_cell.angle_beta   90.00
_cell.angle_gamma   90.00
#
_symmetry.space_group_name_H-M   'P 1'
#
loop_
_entity.id
_entity.type
_entity.pdbx_description
1 polymer ?
#
loop_
_entity_poly.entity_id
_entity_poly.type
_entity_poly.pdbx_seq_one_letter_code
_entity_poly.pdbx_strand_id
1 'polypeptide(L)'
;MKIIKKHTFKLCLLAFSLTLSSCALRSVPSEYSSVNLDVIDNNTLGNGNILIYNGAGILHKMDNTARLNIGIDGKSLGQIKPREYVIVNLEKGKHEFTALHIDMVNMRSKHEVEINDNTKVIKIEPTITSNKLTVTNVLPEKFETYITRPDRK
;
A
#
# COMPACT_ATOMS: atom_id res chain seq x y z
N MET A 1 10.28 -4.93 54.48
CA MET A 1 9.90 -5.64 53.23
C MET A 1 8.53 -5.25 52.62
N LYS A 2 7.70 -4.40 53.25
CA LYS A 2 6.39 -3.97 52.67
C LYS A 2 6.49 -2.76 51.72
N ILE A 3 7.43 -1.84 51.95
CA ILE A 3 7.61 -0.61 51.17
C ILE A 3 8.11 -0.92 49.75
N ILE A 4 9.11 -1.81 49.64
CA ILE A 4 9.70 -2.23 48.35
C ILE A 4 8.65 -2.88 47.42
N LYS A 5 7.72 -3.68 47.97
CA LYS A 5 6.59 -4.28 47.23
C LYS A 5 5.60 -3.25 46.68
N LYS A 6 5.40 -2.13 47.38
CA LYS A 6 4.46 -1.07 46.99
C LYS A 6 5.01 -0.22 45.84
N HIS A 7 6.33 -0.01 45.80
CA HIS A 7 7.00 0.71 44.70
C HIS A 7 7.15 -0.15 43.44
N THR A 8 7.44 -1.45 43.58
CA THR A 8 7.49 -2.40 42.45
C THR A 8 6.13 -2.55 41.77
N PHE A 9 5.02 -2.57 42.52
CA PHE A 9 3.68 -2.57 41.93
C PHE A 9 3.40 -1.30 41.11
N LYS A 10 3.76 -0.11 41.63
CA LYS A 10 3.61 1.16 40.91
C LYS A 10 4.50 1.23 39.65
N LEU A 11 5.72 0.70 39.73
CA LEU A 11 6.65 0.67 38.60
C LEU A 11 6.17 -0.27 37.49
N CYS A 12 5.57 -1.42 37.87
CA CYS A 12 4.96 -2.36 36.93
C CYS A 12 3.75 -1.75 36.21
N LEU A 13 2.92 -0.98 36.94
CA LEU A 13 1.76 -0.29 36.37
C LEU A 13 2.17 0.82 35.39
N LEU A 14 3.24 1.55 35.68
CA LEU A 14 3.83 2.56 34.79
C LEU A 14 4.39 1.90 33.52
N ALA A 15 5.15 0.80 33.67
CA ALA A 15 5.70 0.06 32.52
C ALA A 15 4.59 -0.50 31.61
N PHE A 16 3.47 -0.98 32.19
CA PHE A 16 2.33 -1.48 31.43
C PHE A 16 1.65 -0.36 30.61
N SER A 17 1.50 0.84 31.19
CA SER A 17 0.92 1.99 30.48
C SER A 17 1.77 2.46 29.28
N LEU A 18 3.10 2.30 29.34
CA LEU A 18 4.02 2.67 28.25
C LEU A 18 3.99 1.69 27.07
N THR A 19 3.47 0.46 27.25
CA THR A 19 3.34 -0.53 26.16
C THR A 19 2.03 -0.40 25.39
N LEU A 20 1.03 0.31 25.93
CA LEU A 20 -0.27 0.48 25.29
C LEU A 20 -0.30 1.66 24.30
N SER A 21 0.72 2.52 24.30
CA SER A 21 0.94 3.53 23.25
C SER A 21 1.62 2.94 22.00
N SER A 22 1.24 1.73 21.61
CA SER A 22 1.55 1.23 20.28
C SER A 22 0.76 2.11 19.30
N CYS A 23 1.46 3.03 18.64
CA CYS A 23 0.92 3.72 17.48
C CYS A 23 0.45 2.65 16.49
N ALA A 24 -0.86 2.40 16.43
CA ALA A 24 -1.45 1.75 15.27
C ALA A 24 -0.94 2.54 14.06
N LEU A 25 -0.12 1.92 13.20
CA LEU A 25 0.53 2.62 12.08
C LEU A 25 -0.55 3.34 11.29
N ARG A 26 -0.57 4.68 11.41
CA ARG A 26 -1.56 5.52 10.75
C ARG A 26 -1.38 5.36 9.25
N SER A 27 -2.49 5.24 8.51
CA SER A 27 -2.44 5.17 7.06
C SER A 27 -1.71 6.39 6.51
N VAL A 28 -0.83 6.16 5.54
CA VAL A 28 -0.12 7.25 4.87
C VAL A 28 -1.09 7.92 3.91
N PRO A 29 -1.31 9.25 4.01
CA PRO A 29 -2.18 9.97 3.09
C PRO A 29 -1.60 9.97 1.67
N SER A 30 -2.48 10.11 0.68
CA SER A 30 -2.11 10.27 -0.73
C SER A 30 -1.78 11.73 -1.02
N GLU A 31 -0.67 11.97 -1.70
CA GLU A 31 -0.29 13.24 -2.32
C GLU A 31 -0.77 13.31 -3.79
N TYR A 32 -1.34 12.22 -4.30
CA TYR A 32 -1.92 12.13 -5.64
C TYR A 32 -3.44 12.27 -5.61
N SER A 33 -4.00 12.96 -6.59
CA SER A 33 -5.42 12.95 -6.88
C SER A 33 -5.81 11.66 -7.60
N SER A 34 -6.74 10.90 -7.00
CA SER A 34 -7.31 9.72 -7.64
C SER A 34 -8.21 10.15 -8.81
N VAL A 35 -8.10 9.48 -9.95
CA VAL A 35 -9.01 9.65 -11.08
C VAL A 35 -10.17 8.67 -10.90
N ASN A 36 -11.40 9.18 -10.89
CA ASN A 36 -12.59 8.34 -10.92
C ASN A 36 -13.05 8.23 -12.38
N LEU A 37 -13.13 6.99 -12.87
CA LEU A 37 -13.64 6.68 -14.20
C LEU A 37 -14.95 5.91 -14.05
N ASP A 38 -15.96 6.28 -14.83
CA ASP A 38 -17.26 5.61 -14.83
C ASP A 38 -17.17 4.16 -15.34
N VAL A 39 -16.26 3.93 -16.30
CA VAL A 39 -15.94 2.61 -16.86
C VAL A 39 -14.43 2.44 -16.88
N ILE A 40 -13.96 1.30 -16.37
CA ILE A 40 -12.54 0.95 -16.31
C ILE A 40 -12.28 -0.14 -17.34
N ASP A 41 -11.67 0.22 -18.46
CA ASP A 41 -11.31 -0.69 -19.53
C ASP A 41 -10.02 -0.24 -20.24
N ASN A 42 -9.62 -0.96 -21.27
CA ASN A 42 -8.41 -0.66 -22.02
C ASN A 42 -8.47 0.64 -22.86
N ASN A 43 -9.65 1.21 -23.07
CA ASN A 43 -9.84 2.46 -23.79
C ASN A 43 -9.81 3.67 -22.85
N THR A 44 -10.21 3.48 -21.58
CA THR A 44 -10.17 4.53 -20.55
C THR A 44 -8.84 4.58 -19.79
N LEU A 45 -8.08 3.48 -19.78
CA LEU A 45 -6.71 3.40 -19.26
C LEU A 45 -5.65 3.63 -20.35
N GLY A 46 -4.51 4.16 -19.95
CA GLY A 46 -3.41 4.58 -20.84
C GLY A 46 -3.31 6.10 -20.95
N ASN A 47 -2.37 6.60 -21.76
CA ASN A 47 -2.11 8.04 -21.92
C ASN A 47 -1.96 8.78 -20.57
N GLY A 48 -1.27 8.15 -19.63
CA GLY A 48 -1.05 8.66 -18.27
C GLY A 48 -2.04 8.17 -17.22
N ASN A 49 -3.27 7.76 -17.58
CA ASN A 49 -4.21 7.15 -16.64
C ASN A 49 -3.83 5.69 -16.36
N ILE A 50 -3.26 5.45 -15.19
CA ILE A 50 -2.70 4.14 -14.82
C ILE A 50 -3.42 3.59 -13.61
N LEU A 51 -3.90 2.35 -13.76
CA LEU A 51 -4.46 1.56 -12.69
C LEU A 51 -3.33 0.86 -11.92
N ILE A 52 -3.20 1.17 -10.64
CA ILE A 52 -2.25 0.53 -9.73
C ILE A 52 -3.06 -0.29 -8.73
N TYR A 53 -2.79 -1.59 -8.63
CA TYR A 53 -3.53 -2.46 -7.73
C TYR A 53 -2.63 -3.36 -6.89
N ASN A 54 -3.15 -3.76 -5.73
CA ASN A 54 -2.49 -4.74 -4.88
C ASN A 54 -2.84 -6.16 -5.35
N GLY A 55 -1.81 -6.86 -5.85
CA GLY A 55 -1.90 -8.20 -6.41
C GLY A 55 -1.79 -9.33 -5.38
N ALA A 56 -1.80 -9.05 -4.08
CA ALA A 56 -1.71 -10.06 -3.04
C ALA A 56 -2.80 -11.14 -3.22
N GLY A 57 -2.35 -12.39 -3.39
CA GLY A 57 -3.21 -13.54 -3.63
C GLY A 57 -4.05 -13.97 -2.42
N ILE A 58 -4.84 -15.04 -2.60
CA ILE A 58 -5.74 -15.60 -1.56
C ILE A 58 -4.95 -16.00 -0.29
N LEU A 59 -3.68 -16.40 -0.43
CA LEU A 59 -2.84 -16.78 0.70
C LEU A 59 -2.67 -15.65 1.74
N HIS A 60 -2.71 -14.39 1.30
CA HIS A 60 -2.60 -13.21 2.18
C HIS A 60 -3.97 -12.64 2.61
N LYS A 61 -5.09 -13.30 2.24
CA LYS A 61 -6.44 -12.84 2.63
C LYS A 61 -6.83 -13.26 4.05
N MET A 62 -6.26 -14.34 4.58
CA MET A 62 -6.73 -14.92 5.84
C MET A 62 -6.41 -14.07 7.08
N ASP A 63 -5.37 -13.24 7.02
CA ASP A 63 -4.89 -12.45 8.16
C ASP A 63 -4.91 -10.92 7.89
N ASN A 64 -5.35 -10.48 6.70
CA ASN A 64 -5.34 -9.07 6.28
C ASN A 64 -3.94 -8.44 6.36
N THR A 65 -2.91 -9.28 6.29
CA THR A 65 -1.52 -8.89 6.03
C THR A 65 -1.41 -8.55 4.53
N ALA A 66 -0.25 -8.12 4.02
CA ALA A 66 -0.07 -7.66 2.64
C ALA A 66 -0.61 -6.26 2.30
N ARG A 67 -0.81 -5.37 3.28
CA ARG A 67 -1.07 -3.94 2.97
C ARG A 67 0.23 -3.27 2.54
N LEU A 68 0.18 -2.56 1.42
CA LEU A 68 1.34 -1.88 0.86
C LEU A 68 1.15 -0.37 0.94
N ASN A 69 2.13 0.33 1.48
CA ASN A 69 2.28 1.76 1.28
C ASN A 69 3.09 1.97 0.00
N ILE A 70 2.51 2.70 -0.95
CA ILE A 70 3.12 2.98 -2.23
C ILE A 70 3.57 4.43 -2.27
N GLY A 71 4.77 4.67 -2.80
CA GLY A 71 5.25 5.99 -3.17
C GLY A 71 5.70 6.02 -4.62
N ILE A 72 5.62 7.19 -5.25
CA ILE A 72 6.04 7.46 -6.62
C ILE A 72 6.86 8.75 -6.58
N ASP A 73 8.10 8.73 -7.07
CA ASP A 73 9.02 9.88 -7.11
C ASP A 73 9.17 10.62 -5.78
N GLY A 74 9.26 9.85 -4.69
CA GLY A 74 9.38 10.39 -3.34
C GLY A 74 8.07 10.91 -2.72
N LYS A 75 6.97 10.95 -3.48
CA LYS A 75 5.64 11.32 -2.99
C LYS A 75 4.84 10.08 -2.61
N SER A 76 4.04 10.18 -1.56
CA SER A 76 3.15 9.12 -1.12
C SER A 76 1.96 8.99 -2.06
N LEU A 77 1.80 7.83 -2.69
CA LEU A 77 0.51 7.44 -3.27
C LEU A 77 -0.45 7.00 -2.16
N GLY A 78 0.07 6.52 -1.03
CA GLY A 78 -0.72 6.07 0.12
C GLY A 78 -0.86 4.55 0.17
N GLN A 79 -1.73 4.07 1.05
CA GLN A 79 -1.90 2.64 1.30
C GLN A 79 -2.89 1.97 0.34
N ILE A 80 -2.48 0.85 -0.27
CA ILE A 80 -3.34 -0.04 -1.07
C ILE A 80 -3.43 -1.40 -0.37
N LYS A 81 -4.63 -1.77 0.09
CA LYS A 81 -4.88 -3.07 0.72
C LYS A 81 -5.12 -4.16 -0.35
N PRO A 82 -5.07 -5.45 0.01
CA PRO A 82 -5.45 -6.52 -0.91
C PRO A 82 -6.84 -6.27 -1.53
N ARG A 83 -6.97 -6.50 -2.84
CA ARG A 83 -8.17 -6.21 -3.66
C ARG A 83 -8.54 -4.73 -3.80
N GLU A 84 -7.64 -3.82 -3.45
CA GLU A 84 -7.82 -2.40 -3.76
C GLU A 84 -7.03 -2.00 -4.99
N TYR A 85 -7.56 -1.00 -5.70
CA TYR A 85 -6.87 -0.31 -6.78
C TYR A 85 -7.04 1.20 -6.65
N VAL A 86 -6.15 1.94 -7.29
CA VAL A 86 -6.27 3.38 -7.49
C VAL A 86 -5.87 3.69 -8.92
N ILE A 87 -6.54 4.66 -9.52
CA ILE A 87 -6.16 5.20 -10.82
C ILE A 87 -5.55 6.57 -10.58
N VAL A 88 -4.37 6.80 -11.12
CA VAL A 88 -3.68 8.08 -11.06
C VAL A 88 -3.26 8.50 -12.46
N ASN A 89 -3.17 9.81 -12.67
CA ASN A 89 -2.56 10.35 -13.87
C ASN A 89 -1.06 10.57 -13.60
N LEU A 90 -0.21 9.89 -14.36
CA LEU A 90 1.25 10.07 -14.33
C LEU A 90 1.73 10.59 -15.68
N GLU A 91 2.72 11.46 -15.64
CA GLU A 91 3.38 11.95 -16.84
C GLU A 91 4.15 10.81 -17.53
N LYS A 92 4.52 11.03 -18.80
CA LYS A 92 5.37 10.07 -19.51
C LYS A 92 6.81 10.19 -19.02
N GLY A 93 7.50 9.06 -18.93
CA GLY A 93 8.91 9.02 -18.54
C GLY A 93 9.18 7.98 -17.48
N LYS A 94 10.35 8.10 -16.85
CA LYS A 94 10.80 7.17 -15.81
C LYS A 94 10.32 7.66 -14.45
N HIS A 95 9.69 6.77 -13.70
CA HIS A 95 9.21 7.03 -12.35
C HIS A 95 9.78 6.00 -11.37
N GLU A 96 10.21 6.43 -10.19
CA GLU A 96 10.66 5.55 -9.11
C GLU A 96 9.45 5.18 -8.23
N PHE A 97 9.05 3.93 -8.29
CA PHE A 97 8.05 3.37 -7.39
C PHE A 97 8.72 2.79 -6.15
N THR A 98 8.15 3.10 -4.99
CA THR A 98 8.52 2.48 -3.72
C THR A 98 7.33 1.70 -3.17
N ALA A 99 7.59 0.48 -2.69
CA ALA A 99 6.59 -0.34 -2.01
C ALA A 99 7.13 -0.75 -0.65
N LEU A 100 6.31 -0.55 0.38
CA LEU A 100 6.61 -0.91 1.76
C LEU A 100 5.47 -1.74 2.34
N HIS A 101 5.79 -2.94 2.81
CA HIS A 101 4.84 -3.76 3.55
C HIS A 101 4.62 -3.19 4.96
N ILE A 102 3.37 -2.94 5.37
CA ILE A 102 3.10 -2.26 6.65
C ILE A 102 3.56 -3.05 7.87
N ASP A 103 3.34 -4.37 7.87
CA ASP A 103 3.67 -5.23 9.01
C ASP A 103 5.16 -5.60 9.07
N MET A 104 5.92 -5.26 8.02
CA MET A 104 7.32 -5.66 7.86
C MET A 104 8.13 -4.47 7.33
N VAL A 105 8.59 -3.63 8.25
CA VAL A 105 9.33 -2.39 7.95
C VAL A 105 10.58 -2.63 7.09
N ASN A 106 11.18 -3.83 7.18
CA ASN A 106 12.36 -4.22 6.41
C ASN A 106 12.03 -4.66 4.97
N MET A 107 10.76 -4.87 4.62
CA MET A 107 10.32 -5.24 3.28
C MET A 107 9.97 -3.99 2.47
N ARG A 108 11.01 -3.20 2.19
CA ARG A 108 10.96 -2.06 1.27
C ARG A 108 11.64 -2.42 -0.03
N SER A 109 11.03 -2.07 -1.15
CA SER A 109 11.60 -2.25 -2.49
C SER A 109 11.42 -1.01 -3.35
N LYS A 110 12.37 -0.75 -4.24
CA LYS A 110 12.33 0.30 -5.24
C LYS A 110 12.24 -0.33 -6.63
N HIS A 111 11.45 0.27 -7.52
CA HIS A 111 11.23 -0.20 -8.88
C HIS A 111 11.22 0.99 -9.82
N GLU A 112 12.09 1.01 -10.83
CA GLU A 112 12.02 2.00 -11.91
C GLU A 112 11.00 1.52 -12.95
N VAL A 113 10.05 2.38 -13.31
CA VAL A 113 8.99 2.06 -14.29
C VAL A 113 8.94 3.15 -15.34
N GLU A 114 8.96 2.75 -16.60
CA GLU A 114 8.77 3.66 -17.74
C GLU A 114 7.28 3.76 -18.10
N ILE A 115 6.73 4.96 -17.94
CA ILE A 115 5.37 5.30 -18.31
C ILE A 115 5.35 5.83 -19.74
N ASN A 116 4.62 5.12 -20.61
CA ASN A 116 4.37 5.51 -21.98
C ASN A 116 2.86 5.43 -22.30
N ASP A 117 2.48 5.73 -23.54
CA ASP A 117 1.09 5.74 -23.98
C ASP A 117 0.34 4.41 -23.77
N ASN A 118 1.09 3.31 -23.77
CA ASN A 118 0.56 1.96 -23.64
C ASN A 118 0.59 1.43 -22.19
N THR A 119 1.19 2.16 -21.25
CA THR A 119 1.21 1.76 -19.84
C THR A 119 -0.16 1.99 -19.22
N LYS A 120 -0.86 0.91 -18.88
CA LYS A 120 -2.26 0.95 -18.41
C LYS A 120 -2.44 0.42 -16.99
N VAL A 121 -1.77 -0.69 -16.69
CA VAL A 121 -2.00 -1.43 -15.44
C VAL A 121 -0.67 -1.85 -14.83
N ILE A 122 -0.53 -1.55 -13.54
CA ILE A 122 0.61 -1.93 -12.71
C ILE A 122 0.11 -2.78 -11.54
N LYS A 123 0.62 -4.00 -11.47
CA LYS A 123 0.45 -4.92 -10.34
C LYS A 123 1.58 -4.68 -9.33
N ILE A 124 1.24 -4.48 -8.07
CA ILE A 124 2.21 -4.48 -6.97
C ILE A 124 1.80 -5.54 -5.96
N GLU A 125 2.69 -6.45 -5.59
CA GLU A 125 2.39 -7.53 -4.65
C GLU A 125 3.57 -7.80 -3.71
N PRO A 126 3.31 -8.15 -2.44
CA PRO A 126 4.36 -8.67 -1.58
C PRO A 126 4.76 -10.08 -2.01
N THR A 127 6.01 -10.42 -1.72
CA THR A 127 6.60 -11.75 -1.86
C THR A 127 7.07 -12.21 -0.48
N ILE A 128 7.77 -13.35 -0.39
CA ILE A 128 8.24 -13.88 0.90
C ILE A 128 9.22 -12.93 1.59
N THR A 129 10.06 -12.21 0.84
CA THR A 129 11.17 -11.40 1.40
C THR A 129 11.21 -9.96 0.89
N SER A 130 10.42 -9.60 -0.11
CA SER A 130 10.38 -8.25 -0.72
C SER A 130 9.01 -7.94 -1.32
N ASN A 131 8.90 -6.91 -2.15
CA ASN A 131 7.72 -6.65 -3.00
C ASN A 131 8.13 -6.69 -4.47
N LYS A 132 7.18 -7.11 -5.30
CA LYS A 132 7.32 -7.18 -6.75
C LYS A 132 6.36 -6.17 -7.39
N LEU A 133 6.88 -5.44 -8.37
CA LEU A 133 6.07 -4.59 -9.26
C LEU A 133 6.13 -5.18 -10.67
N THR A 134 5.01 -5.22 -11.36
CA THR A 134 4.93 -5.69 -12.76
C THR A 134 3.95 -4.84 -13.55
N VAL A 135 4.40 -4.30 -14.67
CA VAL A 135 3.53 -3.64 -15.65
C VAL A 135 2.82 -4.74 -16.46
N THR A 136 1.52 -4.91 -16.26
CA THR A 136 0.74 -5.99 -16.89
C THR A 136 -0.03 -5.50 -18.10
N ASN A 137 -0.45 -4.23 -18.11
CA ASN A 137 -1.35 -3.64 -19.11
C ASN A 137 -2.69 -4.38 -19.30
N VAL A 138 -2.99 -5.34 -18.43
CA VAL A 138 -4.21 -6.15 -18.41
C VAL A 138 -4.78 -6.08 -17.00
N LEU A 139 -6.10 -5.89 -16.92
CA LEU A 139 -6.85 -5.87 -15.65
C LEU A 139 -6.64 -7.19 -14.88
N PRO A 140 -6.67 -7.15 -13.53
CA PRO A 140 -6.54 -8.37 -12.75
C PRO A 140 -7.71 -9.32 -13.02
N GLU A 141 -7.46 -10.62 -12.86
CA GLU A 141 -8.53 -11.61 -12.85
C GLU A 141 -9.57 -11.27 -11.78
N LYS A 142 -10.85 -11.43 -12.14
CA LYS A 142 -11.98 -11.11 -11.27
C LYS A 142 -11.96 -9.66 -10.78
N PHE A 143 -11.67 -8.71 -11.68
CA PHE A 143 -11.60 -7.28 -11.38
C PHE A 143 -12.88 -6.74 -10.74
N GLU A 144 -14.05 -7.31 -11.02
CA GLU A 144 -15.33 -7.00 -10.38
C GLU A 144 -15.31 -7.17 -8.85
N THR A 145 -14.34 -7.90 -8.32
CA THR A 145 -14.16 -8.10 -6.88
C THR A 145 -13.19 -7.12 -6.22
N TYR A 146 -12.58 -6.25 -7.03
CA TYR A 146 -11.72 -5.18 -6.55
C TYR A 146 -12.55 -3.93 -6.26
N ILE A 147 -12.11 -3.17 -5.25
CA ILE A 147 -12.74 -1.91 -4.88
C ILE A 147 -11.77 -0.75 -5.08
N THR A 148 -12.29 0.42 -5.41
CA THR A 148 -11.50 1.65 -5.43
C THR A 148 -10.99 1.90 -4.02
N ARG A 149 -9.70 2.22 -3.91
CA ARG A 149 -9.08 2.62 -2.65
C ARG A 149 -9.78 3.89 -2.13
N PRO A 150 -10.36 3.86 -0.91
CA PRO A 150 -10.95 5.06 -0.32
C PRO A 150 -9.87 6.06 0.10
N ASP A 151 -10.22 7.34 0.14
CA ASP A 151 -9.35 8.38 0.67
C ASP A 151 -9.19 8.22 2.20
N ARG A 152 -7.97 7.91 2.63
CA ARG A 152 -7.62 7.70 4.04
C ARG A 152 -6.85 8.91 4.57
N LYS A 153 -7.30 9.46 5.69
CA LYS A 153 -6.73 10.65 6.37
C LYS A 153 -5.85 10.26 7.56
#